data_AF-A0A9E5LWV1-F1
#
_entry.id   AF-A0A9E5LWV1-F1
#
_cell.length_a   1.000
_cell.length_b   1.000
_cell.length_c   1.000
_cell.angle_alpha   90.00
_cell.angle_beta   90.00
_cell.angle_gamma   90.00
#
_symmetry.space_group_name_H-M   'P 1'
#
loop_
_entity.id
_entity.type
_entity.pdbx_description
1 polymer ?
#
loop_
_entity_poly.entity_id
_entity_poly.type
_entity_poly.pdbx_seq_one_letter_code
_entity_poly.pdbx_strand_id
1 'polypeptide(L)'
;MTGRRHYANTAASLSRHPDPMTHIRPGLGLYGVDPRTGGRAPLRPVLSWRSRILLVRRVGRGETVSYGATFRAPRDLQVAVVATGYADGLPFSLGNRGHALIRGRLCPILGRVTMDMTLLDVSRLPRARRGDEVVWIGRSGKKIRTASDLAREAGTIPWEIFTRIAPRIPRLYS
;
A
#
# COMPACT_ATOMS: atom_id res chain seq x y z
N MET A 1 34.66 -7.04 32.46
CA MET A 1 33.83 -7.38 31.28
C MET A 1 32.87 -6.24 31.01
N THR A 2 33.00 -5.54 29.87
CA THR A 2 31.96 -4.61 29.41
C THR A 2 30.75 -5.42 28.94
N GLY A 3 29.64 -5.36 29.69
CA GLY A 3 28.41 -6.06 29.35
C GLY A 3 27.85 -5.66 27.98
N ARG A 4 27.04 -6.53 27.36
CA ARG A 4 26.34 -6.21 26.11
C ARG A 4 25.32 -5.10 26.39
N ARG A 5 25.48 -3.95 25.72
CA ARG A 5 24.57 -2.79 25.81
C ARG A 5 23.89 -2.55 24.47
N HIS A 6 22.56 -2.40 24.51
CA HIS A 6 21.74 -2.03 23.35
C HIS A 6 20.49 -1.24 23.77
N TYR A 7 20.22 -0.12 23.09
CA TYR A 7 18.94 0.59 23.20
C TYR A 7 18.43 1.08 21.83
N ALA A 8 19.32 1.24 20.84
CA ALA A 8 18.96 1.76 19.53
C ALA A 8 18.12 0.80 18.69
N ASN A 9 16.91 1.22 18.34
CA ASN A 9 16.12 0.63 17.28
C ASN A 9 16.53 1.21 15.90
N THR A 10 15.80 0.91 14.83
CA THR A 10 16.06 1.50 13.50
C THR A 10 16.19 3.03 13.52
N ALA A 11 15.26 3.74 14.16
CA ALA A 11 15.25 5.21 14.17
C ALA A 11 16.51 5.76 14.86
N ALA A 12 16.79 5.27 16.07
CA ALA A 12 17.97 5.68 16.83
C ALA A 12 19.28 5.32 16.10
N SER A 13 19.33 4.18 15.43
CA SER A 13 20.51 3.75 14.65
C SER A 13 20.78 4.70 13.46
N LEU A 14 19.73 5.23 12.83
CA LEU A 14 19.84 6.14 11.69
C LEU A 14 20.06 7.62 12.09
N SER A 15 19.70 8.01 13.31
CA SER A 15 19.82 9.39 13.81
C SER A 15 21.22 9.79 14.29
N ARG A 16 22.22 8.92 14.18
CA ARG A 16 23.61 9.09 14.67
C ARG A 16 23.65 9.40 16.18
N HIS A 17 23.77 8.37 17.01
CA HIS A 17 24.15 8.55 18.42
C HIS A 17 25.63 8.21 18.63
N PRO A 18 26.43 9.09 19.28
CA PRO A 18 27.84 8.84 19.59
C PRO A 18 28.06 7.91 20.79
N ASP A 19 27.03 7.24 21.30
CA ASP A 19 27.15 6.37 22.49
C ASP A 19 27.83 5.03 22.11
N PRO A 20 28.89 4.59 22.84
CA PRO A 20 29.53 3.28 22.64
C PRO A 20 28.60 2.10 22.99
N MET A 21 27.66 1.83 22.09
CA MET A 21 26.81 0.64 22.09
C MET A 21 27.56 -0.54 21.49
N THR A 22 27.24 -1.74 21.97
CA THR A 22 27.80 -2.99 21.42
C THR A 22 26.90 -3.64 20.38
N HIS A 23 25.59 -3.37 20.42
CA HIS A 23 24.58 -3.96 19.55
C HIS A 23 23.46 -2.96 19.24
N ILE A 24 22.81 -3.13 18.09
CA ILE A 24 21.61 -2.40 17.66
C ILE A 24 20.46 -3.36 17.37
N ARG A 25 19.22 -2.86 17.34
CA ARG A 25 18.00 -3.63 17.07
C ARG A 25 17.27 -3.10 15.83
N PRO A 26 17.83 -3.30 14.62
CA PRO A 26 17.15 -2.91 13.40
C PRO A 26 15.90 -3.78 13.22
N GLY A 27 14.82 -3.14 12.78
CA GLY A 27 13.53 -3.78 12.53
C GLY A 27 12.99 -3.24 11.23
N LEU A 28 12.21 -2.16 11.29
CA LEU A 28 11.56 -1.58 10.11
C LEU A 28 12.54 -1.22 8.98
N GLY A 29 13.76 -0.83 9.33
CA GLY A 29 14.81 -0.51 8.35
C GLY A 29 15.25 -1.72 7.51
N LEU A 30 15.16 -2.94 8.06
CA LEU A 30 15.44 -4.18 7.33
C LEU A 30 14.44 -4.41 6.20
N TYR A 31 13.24 -3.81 6.30
CA TYR A 31 12.19 -3.87 5.28
C TYR A 31 12.23 -2.68 4.31
N GLY A 32 13.28 -1.85 4.39
CA GLY A 32 13.49 -0.74 3.47
C GLY A 32 12.72 0.53 3.82
N VAL A 33 12.34 0.71 5.09
CA VAL A 33 11.55 1.86 5.54
C VAL A 33 12.32 2.64 6.61
N ASP A 34 12.51 3.95 6.36
CA ASP A 34 13.06 4.88 7.35
C ASP A 34 11.92 5.35 8.28
N PRO A 35 11.96 5.02 9.59
CA PRO A 35 10.90 5.36 10.54
C PRO A 35 10.88 6.84 10.94
N ARG A 36 11.88 7.63 10.53
CA ARG A 36 12.00 9.03 10.93
C ARG A 36 11.12 9.91 10.06
N THR A 37 10.52 10.95 10.66
CA THR A 37 9.81 11.98 9.91
C THR A 37 10.77 12.65 8.93
N GLY A 38 10.42 12.62 7.63
CA GLY A 38 11.29 13.15 6.58
C GLY A 38 12.58 12.36 6.35
N GLY A 39 12.66 11.11 6.84
CA GLY A 39 13.81 10.24 6.72
C GLY A 39 14.25 10.02 5.26
N ARG A 40 15.58 10.07 5.04
CA ARG A 40 16.22 9.93 3.72
C ARG A 40 17.32 8.88 3.71
N ALA A 41 17.32 7.95 4.67
CA ALA A 41 18.27 6.86 4.66
C ALA A 41 18.14 6.09 3.33
N PRO A 42 19.25 5.68 2.69
CA PRO A 42 19.25 4.99 1.41
C PRO A 42 18.84 3.52 1.57
N LEU A 43 17.66 3.30 2.15
CA LEU A 43 17.09 1.99 2.39
C LEU A 43 16.33 1.53 1.13
N ARG A 44 16.48 0.25 0.79
CA ARG A 44 15.82 -0.36 -0.37
C ARG A 44 14.55 -1.10 0.08
N PRO A 45 13.35 -0.71 -0.38
CA PRO A 45 12.13 -1.49 -0.14
C PRO A 45 12.27 -2.93 -0.66
N VAL A 46 11.92 -3.90 0.19
CA VAL A 46 12.09 -5.33 -0.11
C VAL A 46 10.78 -6.04 -0.49
N LEU A 47 9.64 -5.37 -0.32
CA LEU A 47 8.31 -5.95 -0.53
C LEU A 47 7.61 -5.32 -1.73
N SER A 48 7.00 -6.15 -2.58
CA SER A 48 5.99 -5.74 -3.55
C SER A 48 4.70 -6.50 -3.29
N TRP A 49 3.58 -5.78 -3.21
CA TRP A 49 2.26 -6.35 -3.06
C TRP A 49 1.38 -5.95 -4.25
N ARG A 50 0.95 -6.98 -4.99
CA ARG A 50 0.31 -6.83 -6.29
C ARG A 50 -0.90 -7.74 -6.39
N SER A 51 -1.87 -7.34 -7.20
CA SER A 51 -3.01 -8.16 -7.60
C SER A 51 -3.36 -7.87 -9.06
N ARG A 52 -4.58 -8.21 -9.48
CA ARG A 52 -5.04 -8.03 -10.86
C ARG A 52 -6.44 -7.46 -10.92
N ILE A 53 -6.71 -6.75 -12.02
CA ILE A 53 -8.07 -6.39 -12.41
C ILE A 53 -8.84 -7.67 -12.77
N LEU A 54 -10.00 -7.88 -12.15
CA LEU A 54 -10.95 -8.95 -12.46
C LEU A 54 -11.83 -8.60 -13.65
N LEU A 55 -12.35 -7.37 -13.70
CA LEU A 55 -13.12 -6.83 -14.82
C LEU A 55 -13.10 -5.30 -14.79
N VAL A 56 -13.45 -4.69 -15.93
CA VAL A 56 -13.66 -3.25 -16.06
C VAL A 56 -15.09 -3.02 -16.55
N ARG A 57 -15.81 -2.09 -15.93
CA ARG A 57 -17.18 -1.71 -16.32
C ARG A 57 -17.32 -0.20 -16.43
N ARG A 58 -18.31 0.25 -17.18
CA ARG A 58 -18.75 1.66 -17.15
C ARG A 58 -19.70 1.88 -15.97
N VAL A 59 -19.60 3.05 -15.38
CA VAL A 59 -20.53 3.56 -14.35
C VAL A 59 -20.87 4.99 -14.75
N GLY A 60 -22.14 5.24 -15.04
CA GLY A 60 -22.66 6.54 -15.46
C GLY A 60 -22.71 7.55 -14.32
N ARG A 61 -22.73 8.83 -14.68
CA ARG A 61 -22.94 9.93 -13.74
C ARG A 61 -24.19 9.67 -12.87
N GLY A 62 -24.04 9.87 -11.57
CA GLY A 62 -25.13 9.72 -10.60
C GLY A 62 -25.29 8.30 -10.06
N GLU A 63 -24.74 7.27 -10.70
CA GLU A 63 -24.76 5.91 -10.16
C GLU A 63 -23.87 5.80 -8.91
N THR A 64 -24.22 4.88 -8.01
CA THR A 64 -23.46 4.61 -6.79
C THR A 64 -22.75 3.26 -6.90
N VAL A 65 -21.62 3.12 -6.20
CA VAL A 65 -20.86 1.86 -6.18
C VAL A 65 -20.45 1.47 -4.77
N SER A 66 -20.18 0.17 -4.60
CA SER A 66 -19.82 -0.46 -3.32
C SER A 66 -20.92 -0.34 -2.25
N TYR A 67 -20.63 -0.82 -1.04
CA TYR A 67 -21.59 -0.89 0.05
C TYR A 67 -21.94 0.48 0.64
N GLY A 68 -23.21 0.59 1.05
CA GLY A 68 -23.76 1.79 1.70
C GLY A 68 -23.82 3.00 0.79
N ALA A 69 -23.63 2.83 -0.54
CA ALA A 69 -23.67 3.91 -1.52
C ALA A 69 -22.78 5.13 -1.14
N THR A 70 -21.66 4.86 -0.47
CA THR A 70 -20.74 5.89 0.06
C THR A 70 -19.99 6.65 -1.02
N PHE A 71 -20.04 6.19 -2.26
CA PHE A 71 -19.53 6.88 -3.43
C PHE A 71 -20.62 6.99 -4.49
N ARG A 72 -20.81 8.20 -5.01
CA ARG A 72 -21.67 8.51 -6.16
C ARG A 72 -20.81 9.08 -7.27
N ALA A 73 -20.93 8.53 -8.48
CA ALA A 73 -20.14 8.91 -9.63
C ALA A 73 -20.44 10.37 -10.03
N PRO A 74 -19.45 11.28 -9.96
CA PRO A 74 -19.68 12.70 -10.31
C PRO A 74 -19.74 12.94 -11.83
N ARG A 75 -19.30 11.95 -12.62
CA ARG A 75 -19.25 11.91 -14.08
C ARG A 75 -19.26 10.44 -14.51
N ASP A 76 -19.30 10.19 -15.81
CA ASP A 76 -19.09 8.84 -16.33
C ASP A 76 -17.67 8.36 -16.00
N LEU A 77 -17.60 7.14 -15.44
CA LEU A 77 -16.38 6.49 -14.97
C LEU A 77 -16.15 5.18 -15.73
N GLN A 78 -14.88 4.83 -15.88
CA GLN A 78 -14.47 3.43 -16.03
C GLN A 78 -13.99 2.92 -14.67
N VAL A 79 -14.62 1.84 -14.19
CA VAL A 79 -14.36 1.28 -12.86
C VAL A 79 -13.80 -0.12 -13.00
N ALA A 80 -12.62 -0.34 -12.43
CA ALA A 80 -12.01 -1.67 -12.32
C ALA A 80 -12.43 -2.34 -11.01
N VAL A 81 -12.82 -3.61 -11.08
CA VAL A 81 -12.95 -4.48 -9.91
C VAL A 81 -11.62 -5.21 -9.73
N VAL A 82 -11.05 -5.16 -8.54
CA VAL A 82 -9.71 -5.69 -8.22
C VAL A 82 -9.82 -6.81 -7.19
N ALA A 83 -9.05 -7.89 -7.39
CA ALA A 83 -8.96 -9.03 -6.47
C ALA A 83 -8.10 -8.71 -5.23
N THR A 84 -8.54 -7.75 -4.42
CA THR A 84 -7.95 -7.45 -3.12
C THR A 84 -8.99 -6.78 -2.25
N GLY A 85 -9.21 -7.32 -1.06
CA GLY A 85 -10.06 -6.73 -0.05
C GLY A 85 -9.43 -6.72 1.33
N TYR A 86 -10.22 -6.42 2.35
CA TYR A 86 -9.70 -6.33 3.72
C TYR A 86 -9.29 -7.68 4.31
N ALA A 87 -9.83 -8.80 3.83
CA ALA A 87 -9.39 -10.13 4.25
C ALA A 87 -8.02 -10.51 3.65
N ASP A 88 -7.51 -9.77 2.66
CA ASP A 88 -6.12 -9.85 2.18
C ASP A 88 -5.16 -8.98 2.99
N GLY A 89 -5.69 -8.11 3.85
CA GLY A 89 -4.93 -7.14 4.62
C GLY A 89 -5.06 -5.69 4.17
N LEU A 90 -5.85 -5.39 3.12
CA LEU A 90 -6.02 -4.01 2.66
C LEU A 90 -6.86 -3.23 3.68
N PRO A 91 -6.35 -2.14 4.30
CA PRO A 91 -7.10 -1.46 5.34
C PRO A 91 -8.48 -1.00 4.88
N PHE A 92 -9.52 -1.36 5.64
CA PHE A 92 -10.90 -0.94 5.37
C PHE A 92 -11.03 0.60 5.29
N SER A 93 -10.22 1.32 6.08
CA SER A 93 -10.17 2.78 6.13
C SER A 93 -9.72 3.45 4.83
N LEU A 94 -9.17 2.68 3.87
CA LEU A 94 -8.79 3.20 2.56
C LEU A 94 -9.99 3.47 1.63
N GLY A 95 -11.20 3.07 2.00
CA GLY A 95 -12.40 3.40 1.21
C GLY A 95 -12.50 4.91 0.94
N ASN A 96 -12.73 5.30 -0.32
CA ASN A 96 -12.75 6.69 -0.82
C ASN A 96 -11.49 7.55 -0.58
N ARG A 97 -10.38 6.97 -0.08
CA ARG A 97 -9.18 7.74 0.28
C ARG A 97 -7.90 7.15 -0.30
N GLY A 98 -7.87 5.82 -0.40
CA GLY A 98 -6.72 5.06 -0.82
C GLY A 98 -6.53 5.04 -2.32
N HIS A 99 -5.34 4.66 -2.74
CA HIS A 99 -4.98 4.49 -4.14
C HIS A 99 -4.19 3.21 -4.40
N ALA A 100 -4.21 2.76 -5.67
CA ALA A 100 -3.28 1.78 -6.21
C ALA A 100 -2.57 2.34 -7.46
N LEU A 101 -1.45 1.73 -7.84
CA LEU A 101 -0.82 2.01 -9.13
C LEU A 101 -1.25 0.97 -10.18
N ILE A 102 -1.69 1.43 -11.35
CA ILE A 102 -1.99 0.60 -12.52
C ILE A 102 -1.35 1.26 -13.74
N ARG A 103 -0.50 0.52 -14.48
CA ARG A 103 0.21 1.04 -15.66
C ARG A 103 0.92 2.38 -15.40
N GLY A 104 1.54 2.52 -14.23
CA GLY A 104 2.24 3.75 -13.81
C GLY A 104 1.34 4.96 -13.49
N ARG A 105 0.02 4.78 -13.42
CA ARG A 105 -0.92 5.81 -12.98
C ARG A 105 -1.51 5.46 -11.62
N LEU A 106 -1.76 6.50 -10.82
CA LEU A 106 -2.41 6.39 -9.52
C LEU A 106 -3.93 6.38 -9.74
N CYS A 107 -4.59 5.34 -9.25
CA CYS A 107 -6.02 5.09 -9.39
C CYS A 107 -6.66 5.10 -8.00
N PRO A 108 -7.63 6.01 -7.74
CA PRO A 108 -8.27 6.11 -6.43
C PRO A 108 -9.29 4.99 -6.20
N ILE A 109 -9.45 4.59 -4.94
CA ILE A 109 -10.48 3.67 -4.48
C ILE A 109 -11.85 4.36 -4.47
N LEU A 110 -12.86 3.66 -4.98
CA LEU A 110 -14.25 4.11 -5.05
C LEU A 110 -15.11 3.31 -4.08
N GLY A 111 -15.74 4.01 -3.13
CA GLY A 111 -16.55 3.42 -2.08
C GLY A 111 -15.71 2.63 -1.08
N ARG A 112 -16.36 1.67 -0.40
CA ARG A 112 -15.72 0.83 0.62
C ARG A 112 -14.84 -0.24 0.00
N VAL A 113 -13.74 -0.56 0.70
CA VAL A 113 -13.01 -1.82 0.51
C VAL A 113 -13.90 -2.96 1.03
N THR A 114 -14.13 -3.99 0.22
CA THR A 114 -14.94 -5.16 0.62
C THR A 114 -14.03 -6.30 1.10
N MET A 115 -14.60 -7.46 1.46
CA MET A 115 -13.83 -8.57 2.02
C MET A 115 -12.72 -9.03 1.07
N ASP A 116 -13.06 -9.17 -0.22
CA ASP A 116 -12.18 -9.76 -1.23
C ASP A 116 -11.97 -8.85 -2.45
N MET A 117 -12.65 -7.71 -2.52
CA MET A 117 -12.61 -6.83 -3.68
C MET A 117 -12.51 -5.35 -3.32
N THR A 118 -11.93 -4.59 -4.25
CA THR A 118 -11.87 -3.13 -4.21
C THR A 118 -12.19 -2.57 -5.58
N LEU A 119 -12.87 -1.43 -5.61
CA LEU A 119 -13.19 -0.72 -6.86
C LEU A 119 -12.22 0.43 -7.05
N LEU A 120 -11.69 0.60 -8.27
CA LEU A 120 -10.76 1.67 -8.62
C LEU A 120 -11.26 2.47 -9.82
N ASP A 121 -11.11 3.80 -9.77
CA ASP A 121 -11.31 4.65 -10.95
C ASP A 121 -10.13 4.48 -11.93
N VAL A 122 -10.43 3.89 -13.09
CA VAL A 122 -9.50 3.71 -14.20
C VAL A 122 -9.89 4.54 -15.41
N SER A 123 -10.73 5.57 -15.26
CA SER A 123 -11.16 6.46 -16.34
C SER A 123 -10.00 7.12 -17.09
N ARG A 124 -8.87 7.35 -16.40
CA ARG A 124 -7.64 7.91 -16.99
C ARG A 124 -6.73 6.85 -17.65
N LEU A 125 -7.22 5.62 -17.77
CA LEU A 125 -6.53 4.47 -18.35
C LEU A 125 -7.47 3.77 -19.36
N PRO A 126 -7.65 4.33 -20.57
CA PRO A 126 -8.60 3.78 -21.56
C PRO A 126 -8.26 2.36 -22.03
N ARG A 127 -7.03 1.89 -21.79
CA ARG A 127 -6.57 0.52 -22.11
C ARG A 127 -6.54 -0.42 -20.89
N ALA A 128 -7.08 0.01 -19.75
CA ALA A 128 -7.20 -0.84 -18.58
C ALA A 128 -8.11 -2.03 -18.90
N ARG A 129 -7.65 -3.23 -18.56
CA ARG A 129 -8.39 -4.47 -18.86
C ARG A 129 -8.19 -5.53 -17.78
N ARG A 130 -9.04 -6.55 -17.80
CA ARG A 130 -8.86 -7.76 -16.99
C ARG A 130 -7.42 -8.29 -17.12
N GLY A 131 -6.84 -8.69 -15.99
CA GLY A 131 -5.49 -9.22 -15.90
C GLY A 131 -4.39 -8.16 -15.74
N ASP A 132 -4.68 -6.87 -15.96
CA ASP A 132 -3.71 -5.81 -15.69
C ASP A 132 -3.29 -5.83 -14.21
N GLU A 133 -1.99 -5.66 -13.99
CA GLU A 133 -1.38 -5.62 -12.67
C GLU A 133 -1.84 -4.38 -11.90
N VAL A 134 -2.25 -4.62 -10.65
CA VAL A 134 -2.57 -3.57 -9.67
C VAL A 134 -1.53 -3.63 -8.57
N VAL A 135 -0.83 -2.52 -8.34
CA VAL A 135 0.28 -2.44 -7.38
C VAL A 135 -0.16 -1.61 -6.17
N TRP A 136 -0.34 -2.28 -5.03
CA TRP A 136 -0.62 -1.65 -3.74
C TRP A 136 0.68 -1.13 -3.09
N ILE A 137 1.74 -1.94 -3.16
CA ILE A 137 3.10 -1.61 -2.71
C ILE A 137 4.08 -2.09 -3.79
N GLY A 138 5.05 -1.26 -4.15
CA GLY A 138 6.08 -1.56 -5.14
C GLY A 138 6.07 -0.61 -6.32
N ARG A 139 6.66 -1.05 -7.44
CA ARG A 139 6.87 -0.22 -8.63
C ARG A 139 5.86 -0.56 -9.72
N SER A 140 5.35 0.47 -10.41
CA SER A 140 4.61 0.36 -11.67
C SER A 140 5.16 1.40 -12.65
N GLY A 141 5.87 0.95 -13.70
CA GLY A 141 6.63 1.83 -14.59
C GLY A 141 7.68 2.64 -13.81
N LYS A 142 7.67 3.97 -13.99
CA LYS A 142 8.59 4.89 -13.27
C LYS A 142 8.10 5.27 -11.87
N LYS A 143 6.85 4.94 -11.50
CA LYS A 143 6.29 5.28 -10.18
C LYS A 143 6.51 4.16 -9.18
N ILE A 144 6.73 4.54 -7.93
CA ILE A 144 6.82 3.65 -6.79
C ILE A 144 5.77 4.08 -5.79
N ARG A 145 5.13 3.10 -5.18
CA ARG A 145 4.25 3.28 -4.04
C ARG A 145 4.80 2.48 -2.87
N THR A 146 5.04 3.15 -1.76
CA THR A 146 5.67 2.54 -0.58
C THR A 146 4.63 2.07 0.44
N ALA A 147 5.04 1.23 1.38
CA ALA A 147 4.20 0.89 2.54
C ALA A 147 3.85 2.14 3.36
N SER A 148 4.76 3.13 3.44
CA SER A 148 4.52 4.42 4.10
C SER A 148 3.44 5.25 3.41
N ASP A 149 3.35 5.22 2.08
CA ASP A 149 2.27 5.91 1.36
C ASP A 149 0.91 5.29 1.70
N LEU A 150 0.84 3.95 1.70
CA LEU A 150 -0.39 3.23 2.04
C LEU A 150 -0.78 3.44 3.51
N ALA A 151 0.19 3.40 4.42
CA ALA A 151 0.00 3.65 5.84
C ALA A 151 -0.55 5.07 6.10
N ARG A 152 0.04 6.08 5.46
CA ARG A 152 -0.41 7.48 5.57
C ARG A 152 -1.86 7.65 5.10
N GLU A 153 -2.23 7.04 3.97
CA GLU A 153 -3.61 7.10 3.46
C GLU A 153 -4.59 6.35 4.36
N ALA A 154 -4.16 5.25 4.97
CA ALA A 154 -4.97 4.46 5.90
C ALA A 154 -5.06 5.05 7.31
N GLY A 155 -4.24 6.05 7.64
CA GLY A 155 -4.15 6.64 8.98
C GLY A 155 -3.40 5.77 10.00
N THR A 156 -2.38 5.04 9.55
CA THR A 156 -1.58 4.13 10.40
C THR A 156 -0.07 4.22 10.06
N ILE A 157 0.71 3.25 10.52
CA ILE A 157 2.16 3.10 10.36
C ILE A 157 2.51 1.92 9.42
N PRO A 158 3.71 1.93 8.80
CA PRO A 158 4.13 0.87 7.89
C PRO A 158 4.12 -0.54 8.48
N TRP A 159 4.39 -0.68 9.78
CA TRP A 159 4.32 -1.97 10.47
C TRP A 159 2.94 -2.61 10.39
N GLU A 160 1.89 -1.82 10.61
CA GLU A 160 0.52 -2.33 10.54
C GLU A 160 0.18 -2.77 9.11
N ILE A 161 0.69 -2.06 8.09
CA ILE A 161 0.53 -2.49 6.70
C ILE A 161 1.20 -3.84 6.45
N PHE A 162 2.43 -4.04 6.91
CA PHE A 162 3.15 -5.29 6.69
C PHE A 162 2.51 -6.46 7.44
N THR A 163 2.14 -6.28 8.70
CA THR A 163 1.58 -7.36 9.52
C THR A 163 0.14 -7.71 9.15
N ARG A 164 -0.58 -6.80 8.47
CA ARG A 164 -1.92 -7.06 7.96
C ARG A 164 -1.96 -7.96 6.74
N ILE A 165 -0.87 -8.10 5.96
CA ILE A 165 -0.88 -8.93 4.75
C ILE A 165 -1.20 -10.38 5.11
N ALA A 166 -2.41 -10.81 4.75
CA ALA A 166 -3.03 -12.00 5.31
C ALA A 166 -2.33 -13.29 4.88
N PRO A 167 -2.32 -14.37 5.70
CA PRO A 167 -1.74 -15.66 5.35
C PRO A 167 -2.20 -16.26 4.02
N ARG A 168 -3.41 -15.93 3.54
CA ARG A 168 -3.94 -16.41 2.26
C ARG A 168 -3.25 -15.84 1.01
N ILE A 169 -2.49 -14.75 1.15
CA ILE A 169 -1.73 -14.16 0.03
C ILE A 169 -0.45 -14.98 -0.19
N PRO A 170 -0.18 -15.55 -1.37
CA PRO A 170 1.07 -16.29 -1.60
C PRO A 170 2.28 -15.36 -1.50
N ARG A 171 3.38 -15.87 -0.92
CA ARG A 171 4.66 -15.14 -0.80
C ARG A 171 5.63 -15.74 -1.81
N LEU A 172 6.17 -14.89 -2.67
CA LEU A 172 7.17 -15.27 -3.67
C LEU A 172 8.47 -14.56 -3.32
N TYR A 173 9.59 -15.30 -3.39
CA TYR A 173 10.92 -14.83 -3.05
C TYR A 173 11.80 -14.86 -4.30
N SER A 174 12.64 -13.83 -4.47
CA SER A 174 13.52 -13.62 -5.63
C SER A 174 14.79 -12.92 -5.21
#